data_AF-A0AAU8HRK0-F1
#
_entry.id   AF-A0AAU8HRK0-F1
#
_cell.length_a   1.000
_cell.length_b   1.000
_cell.length_c   1.000
_cell.angle_alpha   90.00
_cell.angle_beta   90.00
_cell.angle_gamma   90.00
#
_symmetry.space_group_name_H-M   'P 1'
#
loop_
_entity.id
_entity.type
_entity.pdbx_description
1 polymer ?
#
loop_
_entity_poly.entity_id
_entity_poly.type
_entity_poly.pdbx_seq_one_letter_code
_entity_poly.pdbx_strand_id
1 'polypeptide(L)'
;MKKSIIFLLVAVLLISVGCSEEKSKAPEPADPDEFAKQVVGQDEDNLIDKSSLEVISRVHSLLNNAVGWENSPSDKQVEQISEMIPEIEKIIEKTNYKPLKEDLERFLKLVDAARPNERDDWIMPHRIVHDIDHFLLGRSTKENTEYWGESEAVKTWMEMN
;
A
#
# COMPACT_ATOMS: atom_id res chain seq x y z
N MET A 1 -61.73 -5.27 50.81
CA MET A 1 -60.37 -4.68 50.87
C MET A 1 -59.36 -5.62 50.25
N LYS A 2 -59.05 -5.45 48.97
CA LYS A 2 -57.91 -6.07 48.27
C LYS A 2 -57.52 -5.11 47.14
N LYS A 3 -56.35 -4.50 47.22
CA LYS A 3 -55.68 -3.88 46.08
C LYS A 3 -54.22 -4.29 46.16
N SER A 4 -53.88 -5.31 45.38
CA SER A 4 -52.51 -5.75 45.14
C SER A 4 -51.84 -4.70 44.25
N ILE A 5 -50.74 -4.14 44.73
CA ILE A 5 -49.87 -3.25 43.96
C ILE A 5 -48.89 -4.14 43.20
N ILE A 6 -48.98 -4.13 41.87
CA ILE A 6 -48.03 -4.78 40.97
C ILE A 6 -46.85 -3.82 40.80
N PHE A 7 -45.68 -4.21 41.30
CA PHE A 7 -44.41 -3.57 40.96
C PHE A 7 -43.96 -4.10 39.59
N LEU A 8 -44.03 -3.27 38.55
CA LEU A 8 -43.45 -3.56 37.25
C LEU A 8 -41.98 -3.09 37.25
N LEU A 9 -41.06 -4.04 37.35
CA LEU A 9 -39.63 -3.82 37.13
C LEU A 9 -39.39 -3.65 35.63
N VAL A 10 -39.07 -2.42 35.20
CA VAL A 10 -38.58 -2.16 33.84
C VAL A 10 -37.07 -2.41 33.84
N ALA A 11 -36.66 -3.59 33.39
CA ALA A 11 -35.26 -3.88 33.07
C ALA A 11 -34.95 -3.29 31.70
N VAL A 12 -34.18 -2.20 31.66
CA VAL A 12 -33.58 -1.68 30.43
C VAL A 12 -32.35 -2.53 30.11
N LEU A 13 -32.51 -3.50 29.21
CA LEU A 13 -31.39 -4.25 28.64
C LEU A 13 -30.74 -3.38 27.55
N LEU A 14 -29.67 -2.68 27.90
CA LEU A 14 -28.77 -2.03 26.94
C LEU A 14 -27.96 -3.12 26.25
N ILE A 15 -28.42 -3.57 25.08
CA ILE A 15 -27.59 -4.37 24.17
C ILE A 15 -26.73 -3.39 23.39
N SER A 16 -25.49 -3.19 23.85
CA SER A 16 -24.44 -2.55 23.07
C SER A 16 -24.02 -3.49 21.94
N VAL A 17 -24.71 -3.43 20.80
CA VAL A 17 -24.17 -3.92 19.54
C VAL A 17 -23.35 -2.79 18.95
N GLY A 18 -22.03 -2.91 19.04
CA GLY A 18 -21.11 -1.88 18.57
C GLY A 18 -19.73 -2.46 18.32
N CYS A 19 -19.62 -3.15 17.18
CA CYS A 19 -18.42 -3.40 16.38
C CYS A 19 -17.09 -3.49 17.15
N SER A 20 -16.77 -4.68 17.65
CA SER A 20 -15.37 -5.08 17.69
C SER A 20 -14.99 -5.45 16.27
N GLU A 21 -14.39 -4.52 15.53
CA GLU A 21 -13.63 -4.86 14.33
C GLU A 21 -12.51 -5.79 14.77
N GLU A 22 -12.75 -7.09 14.66
CA GLU A 22 -11.68 -8.03 14.36
C GLU A 22 -11.03 -7.50 13.09
N LYS A 23 -9.86 -6.87 13.23
CA LYS A 23 -8.95 -6.63 12.11
C LYS A 23 -8.74 -8.00 11.48
N SER A 24 -9.50 -8.33 10.44
CA SER A 24 -9.30 -9.55 9.68
C SER A 24 -7.87 -9.44 9.18
N LYS A 25 -7.01 -10.28 9.76
CA LYS A 25 -5.64 -10.40 9.32
C LYS A 25 -5.76 -10.83 7.87
N ALA A 26 -5.45 -9.92 6.93
CA ALA A 26 -5.38 -10.24 5.53
C ALA A 26 -4.54 -11.53 5.41
N PRO A 27 -4.95 -12.51 4.58
CA PRO A 27 -4.16 -13.71 4.40
C PRO A 27 -2.73 -13.29 4.09
N GLU A 28 -1.82 -13.69 4.96
CA GLU A 28 -0.39 -13.45 4.76
C GLU A 28 -0.06 -14.16 3.44
N PRO A 29 0.34 -13.41 2.40
CA PRO A 29 0.48 -13.98 1.07
C PRO A 29 1.51 -15.11 1.13
N ALA A 30 1.20 -16.21 0.43
CA ALA A 30 2.17 -17.25 0.14
C ALA A 30 3.43 -16.57 -0.39
N ASP A 31 4.57 -16.86 0.24
CA ASP A 31 5.91 -16.32 -0.02
C ASP A 31 5.95 -15.18 -1.06
N PRO A 32 6.16 -13.91 -0.66
CA PRO A 32 6.25 -12.79 -1.60
C PRO A 32 7.18 -13.06 -2.79
N ASP A 33 8.20 -13.89 -2.61
CA ASP A 33 9.11 -14.29 -3.68
C ASP A 33 8.41 -15.21 -4.71
N GLU A 34 7.50 -16.08 -4.29
CA GLU A 34 6.69 -16.93 -5.17
C GLU A 34 5.62 -16.12 -5.92
N PHE A 35 4.99 -15.15 -5.25
CA PHE A 35 4.03 -14.25 -5.91
C PHE A 35 4.73 -13.35 -6.93
N ALA A 36 5.84 -12.70 -6.57
CA ALA A 36 6.64 -11.92 -7.51
C ALA A 36 7.10 -12.77 -8.72
N LYS A 37 7.50 -14.03 -8.50
CA LYS A 37 7.80 -14.98 -9.60
C LYS A 37 6.60 -15.29 -10.49
N GLN A 38 5.39 -15.43 -9.93
CA GLN A 38 4.18 -15.75 -10.70
C GLN A 38 3.66 -14.54 -11.49
N VAL A 39 3.77 -13.35 -10.92
CA VAL A 39 3.16 -12.11 -11.44
C VAL A 39 4.02 -11.41 -12.48
N VAL A 40 5.35 -11.50 -12.36
CA VAL A 40 6.27 -10.88 -13.30
C VAL A 40 6.67 -11.84 -14.44
N GLY A 41 6.22 -13.10 -14.40
CA GLY A 41 6.40 -14.10 -15.45
C GLY A 41 7.55 -15.05 -15.16
N GLN A 42 7.38 -16.32 -15.56
CA GLN A 42 8.36 -17.41 -15.37
C GLN A 42 9.68 -17.24 -16.15
N ASP A 43 9.88 -16.11 -16.81
CA ASP A 43 11.18 -15.79 -17.40
C ASP A 43 12.09 -15.32 -16.27
N GLU A 44 13.22 -16.03 -16.09
CA GLU A 44 14.27 -15.66 -15.11
C GLU A 44 14.74 -14.20 -15.25
N ASP A 45 14.44 -13.57 -16.40
CA ASP A 45 14.77 -12.19 -16.76
C ASP A 45 13.77 -11.13 -16.24
N ASN A 46 12.64 -11.52 -15.65
CA ASN A 46 11.60 -10.59 -15.21
C ASN A 46 11.63 -10.27 -13.70
N LEU A 47 12.56 -10.85 -12.95
CA LEU A 47 12.48 -10.86 -11.49
C LEU A 47 12.88 -9.53 -10.84
N ILE A 48 11.89 -8.85 -10.27
CA ILE A 48 12.11 -8.00 -9.09
C ILE A 48 12.70 -8.92 -8.01
N ASP A 49 13.98 -8.73 -7.71
CA ASP A 49 14.63 -9.50 -6.65
C ASP A 49 14.22 -8.98 -5.25
N LYS A 50 14.53 -9.76 -4.22
CA LYS A 50 14.23 -9.39 -2.84
C LYS A 50 14.82 -8.02 -2.45
N SER A 51 16.00 -7.67 -2.98
CA SER A 51 16.63 -6.38 -2.68
C SER A 51 15.84 -5.22 -3.27
N SER A 52 15.26 -5.41 -4.46
CA SER A 52 14.40 -4.46 -5.15
C SER A 52 13.09 -4.26 -4.40
N LEU A 53 12.50 -5.35 -3.89
CA LEU A 53 11.33 -5.30 -3.01
C LEU A 53 11.63 -4.53 -1.71
N GLU A 54 12.76 -4.81 -1.05
CA GLU A 54 13.16 -4.10 0.17
C GLU A 54 13.32 -2.59 -0.04
N VAL A 55 13.84 -2.16 -1.20
CA VAL A 55 13.92 -0.74 -1.57
C VAL A 55 12.52 -0.14 -1.73
N ILE A 56 11.63 -0.79 -2.48
CA ILE A 56 10.26 -0.33 -2.71
C ILE A 56 9.49 -0.23 -1.39
N SER A 57 9.53 -1.26 -0.55
CA SER A 57 8.86 -1.26 0.75
C SER A 57 9.41 -0.19 1.70
N ARG A 58 10.71 0.11 1.63
CA ARG A 58 11.33 1.18 2.44
C ARG A 58 10.86 2.57 1.99
N VAL A 59 10.75 2.80 0.67
CA VAL A 59 10.19 4.03 0.10
C VAL A 59 8.72 4.18 0.50
N HIS A 60 7.93 3.12 0.34
CA HIS A 60 6.54 3.09 0.79
C HIS A 60 6.43 3.43 2.28
N SER A 61 7.24 2.80 3.14
CA SER A 61 7.21 3.06 4.59
C SER A 61 7.52 4.53 4.93
N LEU A 62 8.50 5.13 4.25
CA LEU A 62 8.87 6.53 4.45
C LEU A 62 7.73 7.48 4.02
N LEU A 63 7.14 7.23 2.86
CA LEU A 63 6.03 8.02 2.34
C LEU A 63 4.74 7.83 3.15
N ASN A 64 4.49 6.63 3.66
CA ASN A 64 3.36 6.36 4.53
C ASN A 64 3.48 7.17 5.83
N ASN A 65 4.65 7.17 6.47
CA ASN A 65 4.91 8.01 7.64
C ASN A 65 4.74 9.50 7.35
N ALA A 66 5.29 9.97 6.22
CA ALA A 66 5.26 11.38 5.85
C ALA A 66 3.87 11.89 5.44
N VAL A 67 3.15 11.17 4.59
CA VAL A 67 1.91 11.63 3.92
C VAL A 67 0.66 11.03 4.55
N GLY A 68 0.76 9.79 5.04
CA GLY A 68 -0.32 9.07 5.71
C GLY A 68 -0.55 9.53 7.15
N TRP A 69 0.53 9.88 7.88
CA TRP A 69 0.46 10.20 9.31
C TRP A 69 0.88 11.64 9.66
N GLU A 70 1.98 12.16 9.09
CA GLU A 70 2.59 13.44 9.50
C GLU A 70 2.08 14.68 8.73
N ASN A 71 1.00 14.52 7.94
CA ASN A 71 0.47 15.49 6.98
C ASN A 71 1.44 15.89 5.87
N SER A 72 2.74 16.07 6.08
CA SER A 72 3.69 16.39 5.00
C SER A 72 5.09 15.85 5.31
N PRO A 73 5.89 15.47 4.29
CA PRO A 73 7.26 15.03 4.53
C PRO A 73 8.13 16.15 5.08
N SER A 74 8.87 15.84 6.14
CA SER A 74 9.99 16.64 6.63
C SER A 74 11.17 16.61 5.66
N ASP A 75 12.03 17.62 5.73
CA ASP A 75 13.26 17.70 4.92
C ASP A 75 14.13 16.44 5.03
N LYS A 76 14.21 15.84 6.24
CA LYS A 76 14.93 14.59 6.48
C LYS A 76 14.32 13.41 5.73
N GLN A 77 12.99 13.30 5.68
CA GLN A 77 12.33 12.23 4.92
C GLN A 77 12.53 12.42 3.42
N VAL A 78 12.48 13.67 2.93
CA VAL A 78 12.79 14.00 1.53
C VAL A 78 14.22 13.60 1.17
N GLU A 79 15.19 13.90 2.04
CA GLU A 79 16.59 13.46 1.88
C GLU A 79 16.69 11.94 1.81
N GLN A 80 16.05 11.21 2.75
CA GLN A 80 16.05 9.75 2.75
C GLN A 80 15.41 9.14 1.49
N ILE A 81 14.35 9.75 0.96
CA ILE A 81 13.74 9.33 -0.31
C ILE A 81 14.71 9.57 -1.46
N SER A 82 15.37 10.73 -1.48
CA SER A 82 16.33 11.11 -2.52
C SER A 82 17.54 10.16 -2.56
N GLU A 83 18.02 9.69 -1.40
CA GLU A 83 19.10 8.70 -1.31
C GLU A 83 18.75 7.35 -1.96
N MET A 84 17.45 7.02 -2.10
CA MET A 84 16.99 5.76 -2.70
C MET A 84 16.75 5.87 -4.21
N ILE A 85 16.75 7.07 -4.80
CA ILE A 85 16.54 7.28 -6.24
C ILE A 85 17.50 6.41 -7.09
N PRO A 86 18.82 6.37 -6.81
CA PRO A 86 19.73 5.54 -7.60
C PRO A 86 19.43 4.03 -7.53
N GLU A 87 18.86 3.54 -6.43
CA GLU A 87 18.46 2.14 -6.33
C GLU A 87 17.18 1.88 -7.14
N ILE A 88 16.22 2.82 -7.15
CA ILE A 88 15.02 2.73 -8.00
C ILE A 88 15.40 2.75 -9.48
N GLU A 89 16.36 3.59 -9.89
CA GLU A 89 16.86 3.62 -11.26
C GLU A 89 17.45 2.24 -11.68
N LYS A 90 18.19 1.58 -10.80
CA LYS A 90 18.67 0.21 -11.07
C LYS A 90 17.52 -0.80 -11.20
N ILE A 91 16.43 -0.65 -10.46
CA ILE A 91 15.24 -1.51 -10.60
C ILE A 91 14.61 -1.31 -11.98
N ILE A 92 14.47 -0.06 -12.42
CA ILE A 92 13.96 0.32 -13.75
C ILE A 92 14.82 -0.29 -14.88
N GLU A 93 16.14 -0.32 -14.72
CA GLU A 93 17.07 -0.89 -15.70
C GLU A 93 16.99 -2.42 -15.78
N LYS A 94 16.67 -3.09 -14.68
CA LYS A 94 16.62 -4.55 -14.58
C LYS A 94 15.26 -5.15 -14.92
N THR A 95 14.17 -4.44 -14.64
CA THR A 95 12.83 -4.97 -14.85
C THR A 95 12.45 -4.98 -16.34
N ASN A 96 11.99 -6.14 -16.82
CA ASN A 96 11.44 -6.29 -18.16
C ASN A 96 9.89 -6.12 -18.18
N TYR A 97 9.26 -5.97 -17.01
CA TYR A 97 7.83 -5.72 -16.91
C TYR A 97 7.52 -4.25 -17.17
N LYS A 98 7.20 -3.95 -18.42
CA LYS A 98 6.99 -2.58 -18.93
C LYS A 98 6.05 -1.72 -18.06
N PRO A 99 4.86 -2.19 -17.62
CA PRO A 99 3.99 -1.39 -16.76
C PRO A 99 4.65 -0.96 -15.43
N LEU A 100 5.40 -1.85 -14.78
CA LEU A 100 6.14 -1.53 -13.56
C LEU A 100 7.24 -0.51 -13.83
N LYS A 101 7.95 -0.66 -14.95
CA LYS A 101 8.93 0.33 -15.38
C LYS A 101 8.31 1.73 -15.53
N GLU A 102 7.18 1.82 -16.21
CA GLU A 102 6.46 3.08 -16.43
C GLU A 102 5.98 3.72 -15.12
N ASP A 103 5.48 2.92 -14.17
CA ASP A 103 5.08 3.41 -12.86
C ASP A 103 6.27 3.94 -12.04
N LEU A 104 7.41 3.24 -12.04
CA LEU A 104 8.63 3.68 -11.35
C LEU A 104 9.21 4.96 -11.98
N GLU A 105 9.21 5.07 -13.31
CA GLU A 105 9.61 6.30 -14.00
C GLU A 105 8.65 7.47 -13.69
N ARG A 106 7.35 7.21 -13.62
CA ARG A 106 6.35 8.21 -13.21
C ARG A 106 6.56 8.62 -11.75
N PHE A 107 6.83 7.68 -10.87
CA PHE A 107 7.18 7.95 -9.47
C PHE A 107 8.36 8.90 -9.37
N LEU A 108 9.47 8.61 -10.07
CA LEU A 108 10.67 9.46 -10.03
C LEU A 108 10.39 10.89 -10.51
N LYS A 109 9.63 11.06 -11.60
CA LYS A 109 9.25 12.39 -12.11
C LYS A 109 8.42 13.19 -11.10
N LEU A 110 7.52 12.51 -10.37
CA LEU A 110 6.70 13.16 -9.37
C LEU A 110 7.52 13.54 -8.13
N VAL A 111 8.46 12.69 -7.71
CA VAL A 111 9.39 13.00 -6.61
C VAL A 111 10.28 14.20 -6.96
N ASP A 112 10.82 14.26 -8.19
CA ASP A 112 11.64 15.40 -8.66
C ASP A 112 10.85 16.72 -8.70
N ALA A 113 9.57 16.65 -9.05
CA ALA A 113 8.69 17.82 -9.08
C ALA A 113 8.13 18.22 -7.70
N ALA A 114 8.24 17.35 -6.69
CA ALA A 114 7.59 17.57 -5.41
C ALA A 114 8.33 18.58 -4.54
N ARG A 115 7.60 19.56 -4.00
CA ARG A 115 8.19 20.54 -3.08
C ARG A 115 8.25 19.95 -1.67
N PRO A 116 9.36 20.14 -0.93
CA PRO A 116 9.43 19.75 0.47
C PRO A 116 8.31 20.39 1.29
N ASN A 117 7.77 19.66 2.27
CA ASN A 117 6.69 20.11 3.16
C ASN A 117 5.33 20.43 2.48
N GLU A 118 5.19 20.22 1.17
CA GLU A 118 3.94 20.45 0.43
C GLU A 118 3.20 19.13 0.22
N ARG A 119 2.39 18.72 1.22
CA ARG A 119 1.69 17.42 1.26
C ARG A 119 1.19 16.90 -0.08
N ASP A 120 0.45 17.74 -0.79
CA ASP A 120 -0.31 17.33 -1.98
C ASP A 120 0.61 16.87 -3.12
N ASP A 121 1.83 17.42 -3.19
CA ASP A 121 2.85 17.03 -4.15
C ASP A 121 3.32 15.58 -3.90
N TRP A 122 3.16 15.05 -2.68
CA TRP A 122 3.63 13.73 -2.25
C TRP A 122 2.55 12.65 -2.19
N ILE A 123 1.27 13.03 -2.32
CA ILE A 123 0.15 12.06 -2.32
C ILE A 123 0.33 11.07 -3.46
N MET A 124 0.53 11.57 -4.68
CA MET A 124 0.61 10.71 -5.86
C MET A 124 1.85 9.78 -5.84
N PRO A 125 3.07 10.25 -5.52
CA PRO A 125 4.22 9.37 -5.27
C PRO A 125 3.90 8.25 -4.28
N HIS A 126 3.26 8.59 -3.15
CA HIS A 126 2.89 7.61 -2.14
C HIS A 126 1.92 6.57 -2.70
N ARG A 127 0.88 7.00 -3.43
CA ARG A 127 -0.12 6.08 -3.98
C ARG A 127 0.47 5.06 -4.95
N ILE A 128 1.33 5.53 -5.85
CA ILE A 128 1.97 4.67 -6.85
C ILE A 128 2.82 3.61 -6.15
N VAL A 129 3.71 4.02 -5.24
CA VAL A 129 4.59 3.06 -4.56
C VAL A 129 3.82 2.13 -3.62
N HIS A 130 2.72 2.61 -3.02
CA HIS A 130 1.84 1.79 -2.20
C HIS A 130 1.25 0.63 -3.02
N ASP A 131 0.65 0.94 -4.18
CA ASP A 131 0.08 -0.07 -5.07
C ASP A 131 1.14 -1.07 -5.54
N ILE A 132 2.33 -0.59 -5.92
CA ILE A 132 3.46 -1.45 -6.32
C ILE A 132 3.90 -2.36 -5.16
N ASP A 133 4.07 -1.83 -3.96
CA ASP A 133 4.51 -2.60 -2.79
C ASP A 133 3.48 -3.69 -2.44
N HIS A 134 2.20 -3.33 -2.39
CA HIS A 134 1.12 -4.30 -2.13
C HIS A 134 1.02 -5.34 -3.24
N PHE A 135 1.26 -4.94 -4.48
CA PHE A 135 1.30 -5.86 -5.61
C PHE A 135 2.45 -6.84 -5.50
N LEU A 136 3.68 -6.37 -5.35
CA LEU A 136 4.85 -7.25 -5.24
C LEU A 136 4.79 -8.16 -4.02
N LEU A 137 4.15 -7.72 -2.94
CA LEU A 137 3.90 -8.53 -1.75
C LEU A 137 2.72 -9.49 -1.90
N GLY A 138 1.98 -9.51 -3.01
CA GLY A 138 0.80 -10.39 -3.16
C GLY A 138 -0.41 -9.99 -2.32
N ARG A 139 -0.46 -8.72 -1.90
CA ARG A 139 -1.55 -8.15 -1.11
C ARG A 139 -2.61 -7.49 -1.99
N SER A 140 -2.29 -7.07 -3.21
CA SER A 140 -3.26 -6.44 -4.11
C SER A 140 -4.23 -7.46 -4.73
N THR A 141 -5.52 -7.37 -4.38
CA THR A 141 -6.61 -8.15 -5.00
C THR A 141 -7.72 -7.21 -5.45
N LYS A 142 -8.60 -7.67 -6.36
CA LYS A 142 -9.82 -6.91 -6.78
C LYS A 142 -10.73 -6.55 -5.60
N GLU A 143 -10.60 -7.25 -4.47
CA GLU A 143 -11.38 -7.07 -3.25
C GLU A 143 -10.61 -6.33 -2.14
N ASN A 144 -9.32 -6.00 -2.35
CA ASN A 144 -8.52 -5.32 -1.34
C ASN A 144 -8.80 -3.80 -1.33
N THR A 145 -9.28 -3.30 -0.19
CA THR A 145 -9.51 -1.86 0.07
C THR A 145 -8.25 -1.02 0.11
N GLU A 146 -7.08 -1.65 0.21
CA GLU A 146 -5.77 -0.99 0.23
C GLU A 146 -5.27 -0.66 -1.18
N TYR A 147 -5.85 -1.22 -2.25
CA TYR A 147 -5.48 -0.84 -3.62
C TYR A 147 -6.08 0.53 -3.99
N TRP A 148 -5.24 1.47 -4.42
CA TRP A 148 -5.64 2.85 -4.71
C TRP A 148 -5.85 3.15 -6.20
N GLY A 149 -5.48 2.23 -7.09
CA GLY A 149 -5.79 2.35 -8.52
C GLY A 149 -4.86 3.29 -9.28
N GLU A 150 -3.66 3.57 -8.78
CA GLU A 150 -2.74 4.54 -9.37
C GLU A 150 -1.59 3.90 -10.14
N SER A 151 -1.29 2.63 -9.89
CA SER A 151 -0.27 1.85 -10.62
C SER A 151 -0.86 1.11 -11.83
N GLU A 152 -0.29 1.34 -13.02
CA GLU A 152 -0.63 0.62 -14.25
C GLU A 152 -0.15 -0.83 -14.24
N ALA A 153 0.94 -1.13 -13.53
CA ALA A 153 1.40 -2.49 -13.28
C ALA A 153 0.33 -3.36 -12.62
N VAL A 154 -0.27 -2.84 -11.56
CA VAL A 154 -1.32 -3.57 -10.84
C VAL A 154 -2.58 -3.72 -11.71
N LYS A 155 -3.00 -2.66 -12.41
CA LYS A 155 -4.17 -2.70 -13.30
C LYS A 155 -3.99 -3.75 -14.40
N THR A 156 -2.87 -3.68 -15.10
CA THR A 156 -2.56 -4.59 -16.21
C THR A 156 -2.58 -6.03 -15.75
N TRP A 157 -1.97 -6.33 -14.60
CA TRP A 157 -1.99 -7.69 -14.05
C TRP A 157 -3.41 -8.15 -13.66
N MET A 158 -4.21 -7.28 -13.04
CA MET A 158 -5.60 -7.58 -12.67
C MET A 158 -6.54 -7.77 -13.87
N GLU A 159 -6.22 -7.22 -15.03
CA GLU A 159 -6.99 -7.44 -16.27
C GLU A 159 -6.63 -8.77 -16.94
N MET A 160 -5.41 -9.24 -16.74
CA MET A 160 -4.91 -10.51 -17.29
C MET A 160 -5.31 -11.73 -16.45
N ASN A 161 -5.79 -11.54 -15.21
CA ASN A 161 -6.10 -12.60 -14.23
C ASN A 161 -7.48 -12.39 -13.56
#